data_AF-A0A9D9DTS8-F1
#
_entry.id   AF-A0A9D9DTS8-F1
#
_cell.length_a   1.000
_cell.length_b   1.000
_cell.length_c   1.000
_cell.angle_alpha   90.00
_cell.angle_beta   90.00
_cell.angle_gamma   90.00
#
_symmetry.space_group_name_H-M   'P 1'
#
loop_
_entity.id
_entity.type
_entity.pdbx_description
1 polymer ?
#
loop_
_entity_poly.entity_id
_entity_poly.type
_entity_poly.pdbx_seq_one_letter_code
_entity_poly.pdbx_strand_id
1 'polypeptide(L)' 'MQYVFYTTEGFTQAPDGEAIENCQILAFVEAEGVRQAWRKFKKENAWMRGRGFSLDMAVCRELVDCEVF' A
#
# COMPACT_ATOMS: atom_id res chain seq x y z
N MET A 1 0.06 15.52 5.80
CA MET A 1 -0.11 14.96 4.44
C MET A 1 -0.60 13.54 4.56
N GLN A 2 -1.38 13.06 3.60
CA GLN A 2 -1.85 11.67 3.58
C GLN A 2 -1.07 10.89 2.52
N TYR A 3 -0.67 9.67 2.86
CA TYR A 3 0.09 8.78 1.98
C TYR A 3 -0.67 7.48 1.79
N VAL A 4 -0.61 6.93 0.58
CA VAL A 4 -1.09 5.58 0.27
C VAL A 4 0.10 4.65 0.05
N PHE A 5 0.04 3.48 0.65
CA PHE A 5 0.95 2.37 0.41
C PHE A 5 0.21 1.29 -0.36
N TYR A 6 0.81 0.81 -1.45
CA TYR A 6 0.27 -0.30 -2.23
C TYR A 6 1.38 -1.24 -2.68
N THR A 7 1.05 -2.48 -3.02
CA THR A 7 1.97 -3.46 -3.59
C THR A 7 1.38 -4.05 -4.87
N THR A 8 2.24 -4.55 -5.74
CA THR A 8 1.86 -5.39 -6.88
C THR A 8 2.04 -6.88 -6.58
N GLU A 9 2.35 -7.22 -5.33
CA GLU A 9 2.40 -8.60 -4.87
C GLU A 9 1.00 -9.16 -4.64
N GLY A 10 0.86 -10.47 -4.89
CA GLY A 10 -0.40 -11.18 -4.70
C GLY A 10 -1.35 -11.03 -5.88
N PHE A 11 -2.39 -11.86 -5.88
CA PHE A 11 -3.46 -11.83 -6.86
C PHE A 11 -4.79 -11.58 -6.14
N THR A 12 -5.78 -11.10 -6.89
CA THR A 12 -7.17 -11.13 -6.46
C THR A 12 -7.91 -12.20 -7.24
N GLN A 13 -8.99 -12.71 -6.67
CA GLN A 13 -9.91 -13.56 -7.40
C GLN A 13 -11.03 -12.71 -8.01
N ALA A 14 -11.30 -12.91 -9.29
CA ALA A 14 -12.43 -12.31 -9.99
C ALA A 14 -13.75 -13.03 -9.63
N PRO A 15 -14.92 -12.44 -9.94
CA PRO A 15 -16.22 -13.06 -9.66
C PRO A 15 -16.44 -14.43 -10.32
N ASP A 16 -15.75 -14.70 -11.42
CA ASP A 16 -15.77 -15.99 -12.12
C ASP A 16 -14.80 -17.02 -11.52
N GLY A 17 -14.03 -16.63 -10.51
CA GLY A 17 -13.09 -17.49 -9.80
C GLY A 17 -11.65 -17.44 -10.32
N GLU A 18 -11.38 -16.72 -11.41
CA GLU A 18 -10.04 -16.62 -11.98
C GLU A 18 -9.11 -15.72 -11.15
N ALA A 19 -7.83 -16.06 -11.13
CA ALA A 19 -6.81 -15.23 -10.51
C ALA A 19 -6.42 -14.09 -11.46
N ILE A 20 -6.46 -12.86 -10.97
CA ILE A 20 -6.10 -11.66 -11.73
C ILE A 20 -5.02 -10.87 -10.99
N GLU A 21 -4.01 -10.44 -11.73
CA GLU A 21 -2.98 -9.50 -11.27
C GLU A 21 -3.62 -8.18 -10.83
N ASN A 22 -3.24 -7.67 -9.66
CA ASN A 22 -3.82 -6.44 -9.13
C ASN A 22 -2.79 -5.64 -8.32
N CYS A 23 -3.10 -4.36 -8.10
CA CYS A 23 -2.48 -3.57 -7.05
C CYS A 23 -3.32 -3.67 -5.77
N GLN A 24 -2.70 -4.05 -4.67
CA GLN A 24 -3.35 -4.12 -3.37
C GLN A 24 -2.97 -2.91 -2.53
N ILE A 25 -3.97 -2.19 -2.02
CA ILE A 25 -3.75 -1.12 -1.03
C ILE A 25 -3.40 -1.78 0.30
N LEU A 26 -2.28 -1.36 0.88
CA LEU A 26 -1.75 -1.89 2.14
C LEU A 26 -2.10 -0.99 3.32
N ALA A 27 -2.01 0.33 3.15
CA ALA A 27 -2.30 1.29 4.21
C ALA A 27 -2.53 2.70 3.67
N PHE A 28 -3.29 3.47 4.43
CA PHE A 28 -3.29 4.93 4.37
C PHE A 28 -2.60 5.45 5.63
N VAL A 29 -1.66 6.39 5.47
CA VAL A 29 -0.82 6.88 6.56
C VAL A 29 -0.78 8.40 6.54
N GLU A 30 -1.17 9.03 7.65
CA GLU A 30 -0.93 10.45 7.86
C GLU A 30 0.50 10.69 8.35
N ALA A 31 1.24 11.58 7.70
CA ALA A 31 2.59 11.93 8.07
C ALA A 31 2.99 13.34 7.60
N GLU A 32 4.05 13.87 8.18
CA GLU A 32 4.69 15.15 7.79
C GLU A 32 5.54 15.01 6.52
N GLY A 33 5.83 13.78 6.08
CA GLY A 33 6.66 13.52 4.91
C GLY A 33 6.87 12.02 4.65
N VAL A 34 7.32 11.68 3.44
CA VAL A 34 7.51 10.29 2.97
C VAL A 34 8.34 9.43 3.92
N ARG A 35 9.41 9.99 4.53
CA ARG A 35 10.28 9.27 5.46
C ARG A 35 9.54 8.89 6.75
N GLN A 36 8.72 9.79 7.27
CA GLN A 36 7.90 9.55 8.45
C GLN A 36 6.76 8.58 8.12
N ALA A 37 6.18 8.67 6.92
CA ALA A 37 5.16 7.75 6.41
C ALA A 37 5.69 6.31 6.38
N TRP A 38 6.88 6.08 5.79
CA TRP A 38 7.53 4.76 5.78
C TRP A 38 7.79 4.19 7.17
N ARG A 39 8.21 5.04 8.13
CA ARG A 39 8.45 4.62 9.50
C ARG A 39 7.16 4.15 10.18
N LYS A 40 6.06 4.90 10.02
CA LYS A 40 4.74 4.52 10.56
C LYS A 40 4.24 3.24 9.88
N PHE A 41 4.27 3.18 8.54
CA PHE A 41 3.88 2.02 7.77
C PHE A 41 4.60 0.74 8.20
N LYS A 42 5.93 0.76 8.32
CA LYS A 42 6.73 -0.42 8.75
C LYS A 42 6.43 -0.85 10.19
N LYS A 43 6.13 0.10 11.08
CA LYS A 43 5.78 -0.19 12.48
C LYS A 43 4.41 -0.87 12.57
N GLU A 44 3.43 -0.36 11.84
CA GLU A 44 2.03 -0.81 11.91
C GLU A 44 1.79 -2.08 11.08
N ASN A 45 2.56 -2.29 10.01
CA ASN A 45 2.41 -3.41 9.09
C ASN A 45 3.51 -4.47 9.21
N ALA A 46 4.09 -4.64 10.41
CA ALA A 46 5.11 -5.66 10.66
C ALA A 46 4.63 -7.10 10.37
N TRP A 47 3.31 -7.33 10.39
CA TRP A 47 2.66 -8.61 10.07
C TRP A 47 2.92 -9.09 8.64
N MET A 48 3.20 -8.17 7.70
CA MET A 48 3.35 -8.46 6.27
C MET A 48 4.44 -9.51 5.98
N ARG A 49 5.58 -9.41 6.67
CA ARG A 49 6.69 -10.37 6.52
C ARG A 49 6.29 -11.80 6.86
N GLY A 50 5.42 -11.97 7.86
CA GLY A 50 4.90 -13.27 8.26
C GLY A 50 3.85 -13.86 7.30
N ARG A 51 3.41 -13.07 6.31
CA ARG A 51 2.44 -13.47 5.28
C ARG A 51 3.03 -13.55 3.88
N GLY A 52 4.37 -13.46 3.77
CA GLY A 52 5.08 -13.58 2.50
C GLY A 52 5.15 -12.30 1.66
N PHE A 53 4.69 -11.16 2.18
CA PHE A 53 4.85 -9.87 1.50
C PHE A 53 6.25 -9.30 1.72
N SER A 54 6.77 -8.64 0.68
CA SER A 54 8.01 -7.88 0.74
C SER A 54 7.73 -6.40 1.00
N LEU A 55 8.28 -5.86 2.08
CA LEU A 55 8.23 -4.41 2.34
C LEU A 55 8.96 -3.59 1.26
N ASP A 56 9.87 -4.21 0.51
CA ASP A 56 10.62 -3.55 -0.57
C ASP A 56 9.79 -3.45 -1.86
N MET A 57 8.71 -4.23 -1.98
CA MET A 57 7.74 -4.16 -3.08
C MET A 57 6.61 -3.16 -2.80
N ALA A 58 6.51 -2.64 -1.58
CA ALA A 58 5.56 -1.59 -1.26
C ALA A 58 5.97 -0.27 -1.92
N VAL A 59 5.01 0.41 -2.53
CA VAL A 59 5.14 1.73 -3.12
C VAL A 59 4.40 2.73 -2.25
N CYS A 60 5.06 3.84 -1.92
CA CYS A 60 4.46 4.96 -1.18
C CYS A 60 4.20 6.12 -2.14
N ARG A 61 2.98 6.64 -2.15
CA ARG A 61 2.63 7.89 -2.87
C ARG A 61 1.92 8.84 -1.92
N GLU A 62 2.23 10.13 -2.06
CA GLU A 62 1.43 11.16 -1.40
C GLU A 62 0.09 11.27 -2.13
N LEU A 63 -0.99 11.30 -1.37
CA LEU A 63 -2.32 11.63 -1.88
C LEU A 63 -2.40 13.15 -1.93
N VAL A 64 -2.47 13.66 -3.15
CA VAL A 64 -2.72 15.06 -3.43
C VAL A 64 -4.19 15.16 -3.80
N ASP A 65 -4.94 16.00 -3.11
CA ASP A 65 -6.30 16.29 -3.51
C ASP A 65 -6.26 16.92 -4.91
N CYS A 66 -6.83 16.22 -5.88
CA CYS A 66 -7.12 16.79 -7.18
C CYS A 66 -8.52 17.40 -7.05
N GLU A 67 -8.61 18.72 -6.96
CA GLU A 67 -9.87 19.40 -7.28
C GLU A 67 -10.14 19.13 -8.77
N VAL A 68 -11.07 18.21 -9.03
CA VAL A 68 -11.54 17.93 -10.39
C VAL A 68 -12.55 19.03 -10.72
N PHE A 69 -12.12 20.01 -11.52
CA PHE A 69 -12.99 21.07 -12.08
C PHE A 69 -13.92 20.52 -13.17
#